data_AF-A0A7J7Q9Z8-F1
#
_entry.id   AF-A0A7J7Q9Z8-F1
#
_cell.length_a   1.000
_cell.length_b   1.000
_cell.length_c   1.000
_cell.angle_alpha   90.00
_cell.angle_beta   90.00
_cell.angle_gamma   90.00
#
_symmetry.space_group_name_H-M   'P 1'
#
loop_
_entity.id
_entity.type
_entity.pdbx_description
1 polymer ?
#
loop_
_entity_poly.entity_id
_entity_poly.type
_entity_poly.pdbx_seq_one_letter_code
_entity_poly.pdbx_strand_id
1 'polypeptide(L)'
;MQEYARADGDVGSPEVQIALLTDKIRDMSSHFMTHRKDYHSMRGLQGMLNQRRKLLAYLRRDNFPRYAFVLHKLGLKDTYAKQERYDKYRVGSRLGTPAEALKRYGNQPPKQLTPVQRRQQQKQQQKQQEQQRLQQQKMGVA
;
A
#
# COMPACT_ATOMS: atom_id res chain seq x y z
N MET A 1 -0.54 2.06 15.57
CA MET A 1 -0.37 0.67 15.10
C MET A 1 -1.66 0.07 14.51
N GLN A 2 -2.77 0.04 15.27
CA GLN A 2 -4.04 -0.57 14.83
C GLN A 2 -4.56 -0.05 13.48
N GLU A 3 -4.30 1.21 13.13
CA GLU A 3 -4.74 1.80 11.86
C GLU A 3 -4.10 1.18 10.60
N TYR A 4 -2.96 0.49 10.75
CA TYR A 4 -2.24 -0.13 9.63
C TYR A 4 -2.39 -1.66 9.63
N ALA A 5 -2.97 -2.22 10.69
CA ALA A 5 -3.17 -3.65 10.86
C ALA A 5 -4.27 -4.16 9.92
N ARG A 6 -4.08 -5.35 9.36
CA ARG A 6 -5.07 -5.99 8.48
C ARG A 6 -6.13 -6.74 9.27
N ALA A 7 -5.77 -7.21 10.46
CA ALA A 7 -6.62 -7.93 11.40
C ALA A 7 -6.21 -7.55 12.82
N ASP A 8 -7.09 -7.85 13.79
CA ASP A 8 -6.73 -7.67 15.19
C ASP A 8 -5.53 -8.53 15.57
N GLY A 9 -4.55 -7.92 16.26
CA GLY A 9 -3.28 -8.57 16.61
C GLY A 9 -2.23 -8.64 15.49
N ASP A 10 -2.45 -7.98 14.35
CA ASP A 10 -1.49 -7.99 13.25
C ASP A 10 -0.23 -7.16 13.55
N VAL A 11 0.87 -7.85 13.84
CA VAL A 11 2.23 -7.30 14.01
C VAL A 11 3.15 -7.58 12.81
N GLY A 12 2.73 -8.49 11.91
CA GLY A 12 3.57 -9.03 10.86
C GLY A 12 3.44 -8.32 9.52
N SER A 13 2.32 -7.65 9.26
CA SER A 13 2.06 -7.03 7.98
C SER A 13 3.10 -5.95 7.62
N PRO A 14 3.52 -5.86 6.33
CA PRO A 14 4.45 -4.84 5.87
C PRO A 14 4.02 -3.41 6.23
N GLU A 15 2.72 -3.11 6.16
CA GLU A 15 2.16 -1.79 6.51
C GLU A 15 2.42 -1.44 7.98
N VAL A 16 2.21 -2.39 8.89
CA VAL A 16 2.46 -2.23 10.34
C VAL A 16 3.95 -2.07 10.61
N GLN A 17 4.79 -2.92 10.00
CA GLN A 17 6.24 -2.84 10.15
C GLN A 17 6.80 -1.49 9.64
N ILE A 18 6.28 -0.98 8.52
CA ILE A 18 6.68 0.33 7.98
C ILE A 18 6.30 1.46 8.93
N ALA A 19 5.10 1.41 9.52
CA ALA A 19 4.66 2.40 10.51
C ALA A 19 5.58 2.38 11.74
N LEU A 20 5.83 1.19 12.31
CA LEU A 20 6.75 0.99 13.44
C LEU A 20 8.17 1.50 13.18
N LEU A 21 8.74 1.16 12.01
CA LEU A 21 10.05 1.67 11.62
C LEU A 21 10.04 3.18 11.47
N THR A 22 8.95 3.75 10.96
CA THR A 22 8.83 5.19 10.76
C THR A 22 8.82 5.94 12.09
N ASP A 23 8.10 5.44 13.09
CA ASP A 23 8.07 6.05 14.42
C ASP A 23 9.47 5.97 15.07
N LYS A 24 10.12 4.79 15.05
CA LYS A 24 11.50 4.64 15.55
C LYS A 24 12.49 5.57 14.85
N ILE A 25 12.38 5.73 13.53
CA ILE A 25 13.24 6.64 12.74
C ILE A 25 13.02 8.09 13.17
N ARG A 26 11.77 8.51 13.44
CA ARG A 26 11.46 9.86 13.91
C ARG A 26 12.07 10.12 15.28
N ASP A 27 11.92 9.17 16.21
CA ASP A 27 12.50 9.26 17.55
C ASP A 27 14.02 9.36 17.48
N MET A 28 14.68 8.46 16.73
CA MET A 28 16.13 8.49 16.56
C MET A 28 16.63 9.75 15.86
N SER A 29 15.85 10.32 14.93
CA SER A 29 16.24 11.57 14.26
C SER A 29 16.39 12.72 15.25
N SER A 30 15.59 12.76 16.32
CA SER A 30 15.71 13.77 17.37
C SER A 30 17.00 13.61 18.20
N HIS A 31 17.36 12.35 18.54
CA HIS A 31 18.59 12.00 19.28
C HIS A 31 19.88 12.48 18.57
N PHE A 32 19.94 12.38 17.23
CA PHE A 32 21.14 12.80 16.49
C PHE A 32 21.30 14.31 16.36
N MET A 33 20.26 15.11 16.65
CA MET A 33 20.40 16.57 16.66
C MET A 33 21.33 17.00 17.80
N THR A 34 21.29 16.30 18.95
CA THR A 34 22.14 16.54 20.11
C THR A 34 23.41 15.68 20.09
N HIS A 35 23.34 14.43 19.62
CA HIS A 35 24.46 13.47 19.65
C HIS A 35 25.05 13.17 18.26
N ARG A 36 25.65 14.18 17.62
CA ARG A 36 26.19 14.06 16.24
C ARG A 36 27.33 13.06 16.05
N LYS A 37 28.04 12.69 17.12
CA LYS A 37 29.20 11.77 17.08
C LYS A 37 28.83 10.30 17.35
N ASP A 38 27.55 10.00 17.53
CA ASP A 38 27.09 8.62 17.76
C ASP A 38 26.96 7.83 16.43
N TYR A 39 28.10 7.38 15.91
CA TYR A 39 28.17 6.66 14.63
C TYR A 39 27.53 5.27 14.67
N HIS A 40 27.53 4.61 15.83
CA HIS A 40 26.95 3.28 15.98
C HIS A 40 25.44 3.32 15.82
N SER A 41 24.79 4.24 16.51
CA SER A 41 23.35 4.44 16.40
C SER A 41 22.98 4.95 15.00
N MET A 42 23.80 5.80 14.37
CA MET A 42 23.55 6.25 12.98
C MET A 42 23.55 5.07 11.99
N ARG A 43 24.44 4.09 12.18
CA ARG A 43 24.45 2.87 11.38
C ARG A 43 23.16 2.07 11.57
N GLY A 44 22.66 1.99 12.80
CA GLY A 44 21.35 1.40 13.12
C GLY A 44 20.21 2.13 12.41
N LEU A 45 20.20 3.46 12.43
CA LEU A 45 19.23 4.30 11.73
C LEU A 45 19.26 4.07 10.21
N GLN A 46 20.44 4.03 9.60
CA GLN A 46 20.60 3.70 8.18
C GLN A 46 20.05 2.32 7.84
N GLY A 47 20.30 1.33 8.71
CA GLY A 47 19.72 -0.01 8.61
C GLY A 47 18.19 0.01 8.59
N MET A 48 17.57 0.75 9.52
CA MET A 48 16.12 0.90 9.58
C MET A 48 15.53 1.62 8.36
N LEU A 49 16.20 2.67 7.88
CA LEU A 49 15.81 3.37 6.64
C LEU A 49 15.83 2.42 5.44
N ASN A 50 16.87 1.62 5.31
CA ASN A 50 17.01 0.61 4.26
C ASN A 50 15.94 -0.47 4.37
N GLN A 51 15.65 -0.96 5.58
CA GLN A 51 14.59 -1.95 5.82
C GLN A 51 13.23 -1.40 5.43
N ARG A 52 12.90 -0.17 5.84
CA ARG A 52 11.64 0.50 5.46
C ARG A 52 11.54 0.64 3.94
N ARG A 53 12.63 1.01 3.26
CA ARG A 53 12.69 1.08 1.80
C ARG A 53 12.49 -0.29 1.14
N LYS A 54 12.99 -1.38 1.70
CA LYS A 54 12.73 -2.73 1.17
C LYS A 54 11.25 -3.12 1.30
N LEU A 55 10.64 -2.85 2.45
CA LEU A 55 9.22 -3.14 2.69
C LEU A 55 8.29 -2.33 1.78
N LEU A 56 8.58 -1.03 1.58
CA LEU A 56 7.82 -0.20 0.64
C LEU A 56 7.96 -0.70 -0.80
N ALA A 57 9.14 -1.20 -1.19
CA ALA A 57 9.37 -1.75 -2.53
C ALA A 57 8.55 -3.02 -2.74
N TYR A 58 8.48 -3.86 -1.71
CA TYR A 58 7.66 -5.06 -1.71
C TYR A 58 6.17 -4.70 -1.85
N LEU A 59 5.65 -3.80 -1.00
CA LEU A 59 4.25 -3.36 -1.08
C LEU A 59 3.90 -2.75 -2.44
N ARG A 60 4.80 -1.97 -3.04
CA ARG A 60 4.58 -1.38 -4.36
C ARG A 60 4.40 -2.43 -5.45
N ARG A 61 5.15 -3.54 -5.37
CA ARG A 61 5.09 -4.65 -6.34
C ARG A 61 3.87 -5.55 -6.11
N ASP A 62 3.54 -5.82 -4.86
CA ASP A 62 2.46 -6.73 -4.46
C ASP A 62 1.07 -6.06 -4.54
N ASN A 63 0.93 -4.87 -3.96
CA ASN A 63 -0.35 -4.17 -3.89
C ASN A 63 -0.15 -2.65 -3.83
N PHE A 64 -0.21 -2.04 -5.01
CA PHE A 64 0.00 -0.61 -5.18
C PHE A 64 -0.98 0.29 -4.40
N PRO A 65 -2.29 -0.02 -4.32
CA PRO A 65 -3.21 0.74 -3.46
C PRO A 65 -2.76 0.80 -2.00
N ARG A 66 -2.29 -0.32 -1.43
CA ARG A 66 -1.76 -0.36 -0.05
C ARG A 66 -0.50 0.46 0.10
N TYR A 67 0.41 0.36 -0.86
CA TYR A 67 1.60 1.20 -0.91
C TYR A 67 1.25 2.70 -0.91
N ALA A 68 0.35 3.14 -1.79
CA ALA A 68 -0.06 4.54 -1.89
C ALA A 68 -0.72 5.04 -0.60
N PHE A 69 -1.56 4.22 0.03
CA PHE A 69 -2.18 4.53 1.32
C PHE A 69 -1.13 4.73 2.42
N VAL A 70 -0.23 3.76 2.62
CA VAL A 70 0.82 3.83 3.65
C VAL A 70 1.73 5.04 3.41
N LEU A 71 2.11 5.27 2.16
CA LEU A 71 2.97 6.38 1.75
C LEU A 71 2.34 7.73 2.14
N HIS A 72 1.07 7.95 1.79
CA HIS A 72 0.33 9.16 2.11
C HIS A 72 0.09 9.32 3.61
N LYS A 73 -0.40 8.27 4.27
CA LYS A 73 -0.76 8.29 5.69
C LYS A 73 0.47 8.58 6.59
N LEU A 74 1.65 8.08 6.22
CA LEU A 74 2.88 8.34 6.98
C LEU A 74 3.63 9.60 6.52
N GLY A 75 3.13 10.31 5.50
CA GLY A 75 3.81 11.49 4.93
C GLY A 75 5.17 11.16 4.32
N LEU A 76 5.35 9.94 3.82
CA LEU A 76 6.60 9.50 3.20
C LEU A 76 6.65 9.94 1.74
N LYS A 77 7.84 10.28 1.25
CA LYS A 77 8.04 10.63 -0.16
C LYS A 77 8.21 9.38 -1.01
N ASP A 78 7.65 9.40 -2.23
CA ASP A 78 7.97 8.38 -3.22
C ASP A 78 9.41 8.62 -3.72
N THR A 79 10.36 7.94 -3.10
CA THR A 79 11.77 7.99 -3.52
C THR A 79 12.10 6.96 -4.59
N TYR A 80 11.11 6.23 -5.15
CA TYR A 80 11.32 5.39 -6.33
C TYR A 80 11.30 6.26 -7.59
N ALA A 81 12.17 7.26 -7.63
CA ALA A 81 12.57 7.88 -8.87
C ALA A 81 13.46 6.89 -9.64
N LYS A 82 13.22 6.80 -10.94
CA LYS A 82 13.76 5.87 -11.94
C LYS A 82 15.29 5.72 -11.83
N GLN A 83 15.78 4.66 -11.18
CA GLN A 83 17.20 4.29 -11.25
C GLN A 83 17.40 3.56 -12.59
N GLU A 84 17.82 4.28 -13.63
CA GLU A 84 17.94 3.79 -15.03
C GLU A 84 18.97 2.67 -15.26
N ARG A 85 19.37 1.88 -14.26
CA ARG A 85 20.52 0.98 -14.39
C ARG A 85 20.26 -0.49 -14.65
N TYR A 86 19.06 -1.05 -14.55
CA TYR A 86 18.77 -2.40 -15.09
C TYR A 86 17.25 -2.64 -15.05
N ASP A 87 16.55 -2.30 -16.13
CA ASP A 87 15.13 -2.70 -16.29
C ASP A 87 14.90 -3.16 -17.73
N LYS A 88 15.40 -4.37 -18.05
CA LYS A 88 15.20 -5.04 -19.34
C LYS A 88 13.72 -5.44 -19.59
N TYR A 89 12.84 -5.30 -18.58
CA TYR A 89 11.49 -5.84 -18.62
C TYR A 89 10.42 -4.88 -18.04
N ARG A 90 10.23 -3.67 -18.62
CA ARG A 90 8.92 -3.01 -18.47
C ARG A 90 8.59 -1.96 -19.54
N VAL A 91 7.90 -2.42 -20.57
CA VAL A 91 7.08 -1.57 -21.45
C VAL A 91 5.80 -1.20 -20.68
N GLY A 92 5.45 0.09 -20.58
CA GLY A 92 4.14 0.56 -20.11
C GLY A 92 3.87 0.41 -18.60
N SER A 93 4.16 1.47 -17.82
CA SER A 93 3.73 1.53 -16.42
C SER A 93 2.22 1.75 -16.31
N ARG A 94 1.43 0.68 -16.38
CA ARG A 94 -0.04 0.70 -16.15
C ARG A 94 -0.46 1.03 -14.70
N LEU A 95 0.51 1.18 -13.79
CA LEU A 95 0.29 1.63 -12.42
C LEU A 95 0.50 3.15 -12.38
N GLY A 96 -0.58 3.91 -12.26
CA GLY A 96 -0.57 5.37 -12.20
C GLY A 96 0.17 5.95 -11.00
N THR A 97 0.04 7.25 -10.77
CA THR A 97 0.68 7.93 -9.62
C THR A 97 0.04 7.52 -8.28
N PRO A 98 0.77 7.55 -7.15
CA PRO A 98 0.18 7.31 -5.83
C PRO A 98 -1.02 8.23 -5.53
N ALA A 99 -0.97 9.46 -6.01
CA ALA A 99 -2.07 10.43 -5.90
C ALA A 99 -3.34 9.99 -6.65
N GLU A 100 -3.20 9.41 -7.84
CA GLU A 100 -4.33 8.86 -8.60
C GLU A 100 -4.94 7.61 -7.96
N ALA A 101 -4.13 6.76 -7.32
CA ALA A 101 -4.63 5.60 -6.59
C ALA A 101 -5.47 6.01 -5.37
N LEU A 102 -5.06 7.03 -4.61
CA LEU A 102 -5.85 7.57 -3.49
C LEU A 102 -7.20 8.12 -3.96
N LYS A 103 -7.26 8.80 -5.10
CA LYS A 103 -8.52 9.26 -5.70
C LYS A 103 -9.46 8.11 -6.07
N ARG A 104 -8.93 6.95 -6.47
CA ARG A 104 -9.74 5.77 -6.84
C ARG A 104 -10.22 4.95 -5.65
N TYR A 105 -9.39 4.79 -4.62
CA TYR A 105 -9.65 3.85 -3.51
C TYR A 105 -10.00 4.54 -2.18
N GLY A 106 -9.89 5.87 -2.09
CA GLY A 106 -10.16 6.64 -0.87
C GLY A 106 -9.13 6.42 0.24
N ASN A 107 -9.45 6.83 1.46
CA ASN A 107 -8.61 6.74 2.67
C ASN A 107 -8.52 5.32 3.27
N GLN A 108 -8.87 4.27 2.54
CA GLN A 108 -8.74 2.90 3.00
C GLN A 108 -8.13 2.05 1.88
N PRO A 109 -7.10 1.25 2.16
CA PRO A 109 -6.66 0.27 1.19
C PRO A 109 -7.82 -0.71 0.92
N PRO A 110 -7.96 -1.23 -0.31
CA PRO A 110 -8.97 -2.25 -0.58
C PRO A 110 -8.71 -3.43 0.37
N LYS A 111 -9.60 -3.62 1.35
CA LYS A 111 -9.62 -4.83 2.18
C LYS A 111 -9.72 -5.99 1.20
N GLN A 112 -8.74 -6.90 1.22
CA GLN A 112 -8.87 -8.11 0.42
C GLN A 112 -10.13 -8.82 0.90
N LEU A 113 -11.13 -8.95 0.03
CA LEU A 113 -12.34 -9.68 0.36
C LEU A 113 -11.93 -11.09 0.83
N THR A 114 -12.40 -11.50 2.01
CA THR A 114 -12.21 -12.88 2.46
C THR A 114 -12.76 -13.84 1.40
N PRO A 115 -12.33 -15.11 1.36
CA PRO A 115 -12.88 -16.09 0.41
C PRO A 115 -14.41 -16.13 0.42
N VAL A 116 -15.02 -15.97 1.61
CA VAL A 116 -16.48 -15.88 1.79
C VAL A 116 -17.05 -14.60 1.16
N GLN A 117 -16.45 -13.44 1.44
CA GLN A 117 -16.89 -12.16 0.89
C GLN A 117 -16.74 -12.09 -0.63
N ARG A 118 -15.67 -12.69 -1.21
CA ARG A 118 -15.51 -12.82 -2.67
C ARG A 118 -16.64 -13.60 -3.31
N ARG A 119 -17.01 -14.74 -2.72
CA ARG A 119 -18.13 -15.57 -3.20
C ARG A 119 -19.45 -14.81 -3.12
N GLN A 120 -19.69 -14.06 -2.05
CA GLN A 120 -20.90 -13.25 -1.90
C GLN A 120 -20.97 -12.12 -2.94
N GLN A 121 -19.86 -11.44 -3.19
CA GLN A 121 -19.79 -10.37 -4.17
C GLN A 121 -19.98 -10.89 -5.60
N GLN A 122 -19.40 -12.04 -5.94
CA GLN A 122 -19.65 -12.71 -7.23
C GLN A 122 -21.13 -13.09 -7.41
N LYS A 123 -21.76 -13.65 -6.37
CA LYS A 123 -23.21 -13.96 -6.40
C LYS A 123 -24.07 -12.70 -6.60
N GLN A 124 -23.70 -11.58 -5.97
CA GLN A 124 -24.41 -10.31 -6.14
C GLN A 124 -24.24 -9.74 -7.54
N GLN A 125 -23.03 -9.79 -8.11
CA GLN A 125 -22.77 -9.36 -9.49
C GLN A 125 -23.55 -10.21 -10.50
N GLN A 126 -23.59 -11.53 -10.30
CA GLN A 126 -24.39 -12.43 -11.14
C GLN A 126 -25.89 -12.08 -11.06
N LYS A 127 -26.43 -11.87 -9.85
CA LYS A 127 -27.82 -11.42 -9.67
C LYS A 127 -28.11 -10.08 -10.36
N GLN A 128 -27.19 -9.12 -10.27
CA GLN A 128 -27.37 -7.82 -10.93
C GLN A 128 -27.33 -7.93 -12.46
N GLN A 129 -26.42 -8.73 -13.02
CA GLN A 129 -26.37 -8.99 -14.46
C GLN A 129 -27.63 -9.71 -14.95
N GLU A 130 -28.13 -10.66 -14.17
CA GLU A 130 -29.36 -11.38 -14.46
C GLU A 130 -30.59 -10.46 -14.41
N GLN A 131 -30.68 -9.60 -13.39
CA GLN A 131 -31.72 -8.58 -13.31
C GLN A 131 -31.65 -7.58 -14.48
N GLN A 132 -30.45 -7.15 -14.87
CA GLN A 132 -30.26 -6.29 -16.04
C GLN A 132 -30.66 -6.99 -17.34
N ARG A 133 -30.32 -8.27 -17.54
CA ARG A 133 -30.78 -9.07 -18.70
C ARG A 133 -32.29 -9.18 -18.73
N LEU A 134 -32.93 -9.48 -17.60
CA LEU A 134 -34.39 -9.58 -17.49
C LEU A 134 -35.06 -8.23 -17.75
N GLN A 135 -34.45 -7.12 -17.28
CA GLN A 135 -34.96 -5.78 -17.51
C GLN A 135 -34.82 -5.36 -18.98
N GLN A 136 -33.72 -5.74 -19.65
CA GLN A 136 -33.51 -5.54 -21.09
C GLN A 136 -34.50 -6.36 -21.94
N GLN A 137 -34.76 -7.62 -21.54
CA GLN A 137 -35.78 -8.46 -22.18
C GLN A 137 -37.19 -7.88 -22.03
N LYS A 138 -37.50 -7.27 -20.87
CA LYS A 138 -38.80 -6.60 -20.63
C LYS A 138 -38.92 -5.25 -21.34
N MET A 139 -37.82 -4.57 -21.64
CA MET A 139 -37.78 -3.27 -22.31
C MET A 139 -37.79 -3.38 -23.85
N GLY A 140 -37.81 -4.59 -24.42
CA GLY A 140 -38.02 -4.79 -25.86
C GLY A 140 -36.95 -4.19 -26.76
N VAL A 141 -35.68 -4.19 -26.35
CA VAL A 141 -34.57 -3.84 -27.24
C VAL A 141 -34.09 -5.14 -27.90
N ALA A 142 -34.69 -5.45 -29.05
CA ALA A 142 -34.15 -6.38 -30.06
C ALA A 142 -33.31 -5.59 -31.07
#